data_AF-A0A525ISR2-F1
#
_entry.id   AF-A0A525ISR2-F1
#
_cell.length_a   1.000
_cell.length_b   1.000
_cell.length_c   1.000
_cell.angle_alpha   90.00
_cell.angle_beta   90.00
_cell.angle_gamma   90.00
#
_symmetry.space_group_name_H-M   'P 1'
#
loop_
_entity.id
_entity.type
_entity.pdbx_description
1 polymer ?
#
loop_
_entity_poly.entity_id
_entity_poly.type
_entity_poly.pdbx_seq_one_letter_code
_entity_poly.pdbx_strand_id
1 'polypeptide(L)'
;MTEDRADIHDELVQEFYGINPGTFKVDSVAVTRSGKLWQWTDRGYQLHQLQGSDVLAEILALTGLIELVDLHPKTPNLERHKILADLTKKALNMLENRGEKGSSTS
;
A
#
# COMPACT_ATOMS: atom_id res chain seq x y z
N MET A 1 40.23 -5.98 0.59
CA MET A 1 38.85 -6.27 0.21
C MET A 1 37.99 -5.34 1.04
N THR A 2 37.57 -4.23 0.45
CA THR A 2 36.61 -3.31 1.06
C THR A 2 35.26 -3.95 0.82
N GLU A 3 34.62 -4.45 1.88
CA GLU A 3 33.21 -4.83 1.82
C GLU A 3 32.44 -3.61 1.31
N ASP A 4 31.97 -3.76 0.08
CA ASP A 4 31.32 -2.70 -0.67
C ASP A 4 30.05 -2.32 0.09
N ARG A 5 29.91 -1.04 0.43
CA ARG A 5 28.82 -0.47 1.22
C ARG A 5 27.51 -0.41 0.42
N ALA A 6 27.19 -1.46 -0.33
CA ALA A 6 26.01 -1.56 -1.18
C ALA A 6 24.70 -1.57 -0.37
N ASP A 7 24.75 -1.87 0.93
CA ASP A 7 23.57 -2.01 1.79
C ASP A 7 23.06 -0.69 2.40
N ILE A 8 23.73 0.44 2.25
CA ILE A 8 23.41 1.65 3.03
C ILE A 8 22.26 2.48 2.42
N HIS A 9 21.94 2.33 1.14
CA HIS A 9 20.85 3.08 0.49
C HIS A 9 20.04 2.20 -0.46
N ASP A 10 19.22 1.32 0.10
CA ASP A 10 18.20 0.61 -0.66
C ASP A 10 17.14 1.60 -1.14
N GLU A 11 17.21 1.99 -2.42
CA GLU A 11 16.41 3.06 -3.01
C GLU A 11 14.93 2.66 -3.09
N LEU A 12 14.03 3.54 -2.64
CA LEU A 12 12.59 3.41 -2.89
C LEU A 12 12.33 3.50 -4.40
N VAL A 13 11.79 2.45 -5.00
CA VAL A 13 11.49 2.40 -6.43
C VAL A 13 10.01 2.59 -6.72
N GLN A 14 9.14 2.17 -5.80
CA GLN A 14 7.71 2.16 -6.01
C GLN A 14 6.97 2.30 -4.70
N GLU A 15 5.89 3.08 -4.68
CA GLU A 15 4.91 3.07 -3.60
C GLU A 15 3.60 2.49 -4.13
N PHE A 16 2.86 1.83 -3.26
CA PHE A 16 1.49 1.41 -3.54
C PHE A 16 0.58 1.92 -2.43
N TYR A 17 -0.60 2.36 -2.81
CA TYR A 17 -1.64 2.79 -1.91
C TYR A 17 -2.86 1.92 -2.12
N GLY A 18 -3.45 1.44 -1.04
CA GLY A 18 -4.61 0.55 -1.13
C GLY A 18 -5.56 0.79 0.02
N ILE A 19 -6.79 0.30 -0.13
CA ILE A 19 -7.81 0.37 0.90
C ILE A 19 -7.67 -0.86 1.78
N ASN A 20 -7.59 -0.66 3.09
CA ASN A 20 -7.69 -1.72 4.06
C ASN A 20 -9.16 -2.11 4.26
N PRO A 21 -9.59 -3.33 3.88
CA PRO A 21 -10.99 -3.73 3.95
C PRO A 21 -11.51 -3.87 5.40
N GLY A 22 -10.61 -3.99 6.38
CA GLY A 22 -10.97 -4.05 7.80
C GLY A 22 -11.28 -2.68 8.41
N THR A 23 -10.54 -1.65 8.01
CA THR A 23 -10.61 -0.31 8.60
C THR A 23 -11.24 0.74 7.68
N PHE A 24 -11.39 0.45 6.38
CA PHE A 24 -11.79 1.38 5.33
C PHE A 24 -10.94 2.65 5.29
N LYS A 25 -9.63 2.49 5.53
CA LYS A 25 -8.63 3.55 5.40
C LYS A 25 -7.68 3.23 4.26
N VAL A 26 -7.06 4.28 3.73
CA VAL A 26 -5.96 4.15 2.78
C VAL A 26 -4.69 3.87 3.55
N ASP A 27 -4.07 2.72 3.28
CA ASP A 27 -2.75 2.35 3.78
C ASP A 27 -1.75 2.38 2.62
N SER A 28 -0.46 2.46 2.95
CA SER A 28 0.62 2.52 1.97
C SER A 28 1.66 1.44 2.20
N VAL A 29 2.21 0.92 1.11
CA VAL A 29 3.41 0.08 1.12
C VAL A 29 4.46 0.64 0.18
N ALA A 30 5.72 0.51 0.56
CA ALA A 30 6.87 0.93 -0.21
C ALA A 30 7.62 -0.32 -0.69
N VAL A 31 8.14 -0.29 -1.91
CA VAL A 31 9.00 -1.32 -2.46
C VAL A 31 10.33 -0.69 -2.84
N THR A 32 11.41 -1.30 -2.38
CA THR A 32 12.77 -0.84 -2.67
C THR A 32 13.40 -1.62 -3.82
N ARG A 33 14.52 -1.12 -4.34
CA ARG A 33 15.27 -1.74 -5.45
C ARG A 33 15.68 -3.17 -5.14
N SER A 34 16.01 -3.50 -3.88
CA SER A 34 16.36 -4.87 -3.49
C SER A 34 15.15 -5.82 -3.38
N GLY A 35 13.94 -5.34 -3.69
CA GLY A 35 12.70 -6.11 -3.59
C GLY A 35 12.19 -6.23 -2.17
N LYS A 36 12.62 -5.34 -1.24
CA LYS A 36 12.04 -5.29 0.10
C LYS A 36 10.75 -4.49 0.06
N LEU A 37 9.72 -5.04 0.69
CA LEU A 37 8.45 -4.40 0.95
C LEU A 37 8.39 -3.87 2.38
N TRP A 38 7.96 -2.63 2.48
CA TRP A 38 8.04 -1.74 3.63
C TRP A 38 6.60 -1.32 3.96
N GLN A 39 6.00 -1.85 5.03
CA GLN A 39 4.61 -1.57 5.42
C GLN A 39 4.51 -1.08 6.87
N TRP A 40 3.73 -0.02 7.08
CA TRP A 40 3.31 0.39 8.42
C TRP A 40 1.99 -0.28 8.78
N THR A 41 1.96 -0.98 9.91
CA THR A 41 0.76 -1.64 10.45
C THR A 41 0.41 -1.09 11.84
N ASP A 42 -0.74 -1.47 12.38
CA ASP A 42 -1.12 -1.24 13.77
C ASP A 42 -0.13 -1.84 14.78
N ARG A 43 0.62 -2.87 14.36
CA ARG A 43 1.68 -3.54 15.13
C ARG A 43 3.08 -2.96 14.87
N GLY A 44 3.16 -1.84 14.16
CA GLY A 44 4.40 -1.18 13.80
C GLY A 44 4.94 -1.60 12.44
N TYR A 45 6.24 -1.42 12.25
CA TYR A 45 6.93 -1.59 10.98
C TYR A 45 7.10 -3.05 10.58
N GLN A 46 6.64 -3.44 9.40
CA GLN A 46 6.83 -4.78 8.84
C GLN A 46 7.66 -4.72 7.55
N LEU A 47 8.61 -5.64 7.46
CA LEU A 47 9.53 -5.79 6.33
C LEU A 47 9.37 -7.18 5.73
N HIS A 48 9.13 -7.25 4.42
CA HIS A 48 9.04 -8.50 3.67
C HIS A 48 10.01 -8.50 2.50
N GLN A 49 10.61 -9.65 2.18
CA GLN A 49 11.41 -9.80 0.96
C GLN A 49 10.52 -10.42 -0.11
N LEU A 50 10.22 -9.66 -1.16
CA LEU A 50 9.47 -10.16 -2.32
C LEU A 50 10.29 -11.24 -3.02
N GLN A 51 9.65 -12.36 -3.34
CA GLN A 51 10.26 -13.53 -3.97
C GLN A 51 9.77 -13.76 -5.40
N GLY A 52 8.60 -13.22 -5.75
CA GLY A 52 7.88 -13.54 -6.98
C GLY A 52 8.22 -12.63 -8.16
N SER A 53 7.96 -13.13 -9.38
CA SER A 53 7.96 -12.31 -10.60
C SER A 53 6.76 -11.38 -10.68
N ASP A 54 5.66 -11.72 -10.00
CA ASP A 54 4.44 -10.91 -9.92
C ASP A 54 4.38 -10.18 -8.57
N VAL A 55 5.00 -9.01 -8.55
CA VAL A 55 5.10 -8.14 -7.37
C VAL A 55 3.72 -7.71 -6.87
N LEU A 56 2.77 -7.42 -7.77
CA LEU A 56 1.45 -6.92 -7.39
C LEU A 56 0.64 -8.01 -6.68
N ALA A 57 0.65 -9.25 -7.21
CA ALA A 57 -0.01 -10.37 -6.57
C ALA A 57 0.57 -10.68 -5.19
N GLU A 58 1.90 -10.60 -5.04
CA GLU A 58 2.57 -10.81 -3.76
C GLU A 58 2.23 -9.72 -2.75
N ILE A 59 2.18 -8.45 -3.17
CA ILE A 59 1.73 -7.33 -2.32
C ILE A 59 0.30 -7.54 -1.84
N LEU A 60 -0.62 -7.92 -2.73
CA LEU A 60 -2.02 -8.19 -2.37
C LEU A 60 -2.10 -9.31 -1.33
N ALA A 61 -1.36 -10.40 -1.53
CA ALA A 61 -1.36 -11.55 -0.63
C ALA A 61 -0.76 -11.22 0.75
N LEU A 62 0.30 -10.41 0.81
CA LEU A 62 0.97 -10.04 2.06
C LEU A 62 0.18 -9.00 2.86
N THR A 63 -0.40 -8.02 2.18
CA THR A 63 -0.96 -6.82 2.82
C THR A 63 -2.48 -6.90 3.01
N GLY A 64 -3.17 -7.70 2.20
CA GLY A 64 -4.64 -7.78 2.19
C GLY A 64 -5.33 -6.50 1.72
N LEU A 65 -4.58 -5.54 1.16
CA LEU A 65 -5.13 -4.30 0.63
C LEU A 65 -5.92 -4.59 -0.66
N ILE A 66 -6.93 -3.76 -0.92
CA ILE A 66 -7.75 -3.80 -2.14
C ILE A 66 -7.68 -2.47 -2.88
N GLU A 67 -8.10 -2.44 -4.14
CA GLU A 67 -8.05 -1.24 -4.99
C GLU A 67 -6.64 -0.61 -5.02
N LEU A 68 -5.59 -1.44 -5.10
CA LEU A 68 -4.22 -0.97 -5.11
C LEU A 68 -3.96 -0.05 -6.30
N VAL A 69 -3.30 1.06 -6.02
CA VAL A 69 -2.77 2.00 -7.01
C VAL A 69 -1.26 2.09 -6.83
N ASP A 70 -0.52 1.84 -7.90
CA ASP A 70 0.90 2.07 -7.97
C ASP A 70 1.18 3.55 -8.19
N LEU A 71 2.08 4.12 -7.37
CA LEU A 71 2.50 5.50 -7.47
C LEU A 71 4.03 5.61 -7.45
N HIS A 72 4.59 6.12 -8.54
CA HIS A 72 6.03 6.33 -8.62
C HIS A 72 6.47 7.37 -7.57
N PRO A 73 7.61 7.21 -6.88
CA PRO A 73 8.04 8.15 -5.83
C PRO A 73 8.16 9.61 -6.31
N LYS A 74 8.47 9.80 -7.60
CA LYS A 74 8.58 11.12 -8.25
C LYS A 74 7.25 11.69 -8.76
N THR A 75 6.11 11.03 -8.53
CA THR A 75 4.80 11.59 -8.91
C THR A 75 4.58 12.93 -8.23
N PRO A 76 4.21 13.99 -8.97
CA PRO A 76 4.00 15.33 -8.40
C PRO A 76 3.01 15.33 -7.24
N ASN A 77 3.29 16.10 -6.19
CA ASN A 77 2.45 16.13 -4.98
C ASN A 77 0.98 16.45 -5.26
N LEU A 78 0.69 17.33 -6.23
CA LEU A 78 -0.68 17.67 -6.60
C LEU A 78 -1.44 16.46 -7.18
N GLU A 79 -0.78 15.68 -8.02
CA GLU A 79 -1.35 14.47 -8.62
C GLU A 79 -1.51 13.37 -7.57
N ARG A 80 -0.48 13.17 -6.74
CA ARG A 80 -0.53 12.26 -5.59
C ARG A 80 -1.72 12.57 -4.69
N HIS A 81 -1.93 13.84 -4.30
CA HIS A 81 -3.06 14.21 -3.46
C HIS A 81 -4.41 13.92 -4.10
N LYS A 82 -4.57 14.11 -5.41
CA LYS A 82 -5.81 13.76 -6.12
C LYS A 82 -6.09 12.27 -6.06
N ILE A 83 -5.09 11.45 -6.37
CA ILE A 83 -5.20 9.98 -6.35
C ILE A 83 -5.56 9.49 -4.93
N LEU A 84 -4.88 10.00 -3.90
CA LEU A 84 -5.18 9.63 -2.52
C LEU A 84 -6.57 10.11 -2.07
N ALA A 85 -7.01 11.29 -2.51
CA ALA A 85 -8.36 11.78 -2.22
C ALA A 85 -9.43 10.89 -2.87
N ASP A 86 -9.23 10.47 -4.12
CA ASP A 86 -10.15 9.57 -4.82
C ASP A 86 -10.22 8.20 -4.14
N LEU A 87 -9.06 7.65 -3.74
CA LEU A 87 -8.99 6.37 -3.01
C LEU A 87 -9.64 6.47 -1.62
N THR A 88 -9.46 7.59 -0.93
CA THR A 88 -10.12 7.88 0.35
C THR A 88 -11.64 7.98 0.19
N LYS A 89 -12.11 8.67 -0.86
CA LYS A 89 -13.54 8.76 -1.17
C LYS A 89 -14.14 7.38 -1.46
N LYS A 90 -13.43 6.53 -2.24
CA LYS A 90 -13.84 5.14 -2.45
C LYS A 90 -13.96 4.37 -1.13
N ALA A 91 -12.95 4.49 -0.25
CA ALA A 91 -12.96 3.81 1.04
C ALA A 91 -14.15 4.23 1.93
N LEU A 92 -14.47 5.53 1.97
CA LEU A 92 -15.63 6.07 2.67
C LEU A 92 -16.95 5.51 2.10
N ASN A 93 -17.12 5.52 0.78
CA ASN A 93 -18.30 4.94 0.14
C ASN A 93 -18.46 3.45 0.47
N MET A 94 -17.37 2.69 0.56
CA MET A 94 -17.40 1.27 0.94
C MET A 94 -17.84 1.09 2.40
N LEU A 95 -17.40 1.97 3.29
CA LEU A 95 -17.83 1.99 4.70
C LEU A 95 -19.33 2.28 4.83
N GLU A 96 -19.83 3.29 4.12
CA GLU A 96 -21.25 3.68 4.12
C GLU A 96 -22.14 2.53 3.61
N ASN A 97 -21.77 1.95 2.47
CA ASN A 97 -22.49 0.81 1.88
C ASN A 97 -22.50 -0.44 2.77
N ARG A 98 -21.48 -0.62 3.63
CA ARG A 98 -21.46 -1.69 4.63
C ARG A 98 -22.46 -1.43 5.76
N GLY A 99 -22.62 -0.17 6.18
CA GLY A 99 -23.60 0.25 7.18
C GLY A 99 -25.05 -0.01 6.73
N GLU A 100 -25.35 0.28 5.46
CA GLU A 100 -26.70 0.09 4.89
C GLU A 100 -27.09 -1.39 4.74
N LYS A 101 -26.13 -2.27 4.42
CA LYS A 101 -26.37 -3.72 4.40
C LYS A 101 -26.65 -4.30 5.80
N GLY A 102 -26.20 -3.64 6.86
CA GLY A 102 -26.45 -4.04 8.25
C GLY A 102 -27.79 -3.53 8.82
N SER A 103 -28.40 -2.51 8.21
CA SER A 103 -29.65 -1.90 8.68
C SER A 103 -30.91 -2.44 7.99
N SER A 104 -30.77 -3.31 6.99
CA SER A 104 -31.89 -3.86 6.20
C SER A 104 -32.51 -5.14 6.77
N THR A 105 -32.24 -5.46 8.04
CA THR A 105 -32.96 -6.51 8.79
C THR A 105 -33.36 -5.97 10.16
N SER A 106 -34.50 -5.28 10.23
CA SER A 106 -35.39 -5.19 11.40
C SER A 106 -36.76 -4.71 10.93
#